data_AF-A0A426VV44-F1
#
_entry.id   AF-A0A426VV44-F1
#
_cell.length_a   1.000
_cell.length_b   1.000
_cell.length_c   1.000
_cell.angle_alpha   90.00
_cell.angle_beta   90.00
_cell.angle_gamma   90.00
#
_symmetry.space_group_name_H-M   'P 1'
#
loop_
_entity.id
_entity.type
_entity.pdbx_description
1 polymer ?
#
loop_
_entity_poly.entity_id
_entity_poly.type
_entity_poly.pdbx_seq_one_letter_code
_entity_poly.pdbx_strand_id
1 'polypeptide(L)' 'MFTKEQEATLKNYIEVFSGVILIVFAISYIASNQENHFNNMGAISFLLAGIFIILKANWEWKKRKRQSEEASNEEK' A
#
# COMPACT_ATOMS: atom_id res chain seq x y z
N MET A 1 23.24 -2.05 -12.38
CA MET A 1 23.26 -2.08 -10.90
C MET A 1 22.17 -1.12 -10.45
N PHE A 2 21.02 -1.61 -10.00
CA PHE A 2 19.98 -0.74 -9.47
C PHE A 2 20.48 -0.15 -8.15
N THR A 3 20.29 1.16 -7.95
CA THR A 3 20.63 1.76 -6.66
C THR A 3 19.63 1.25 -5.60
N LYS A 4 20.06 1.09 -4.35
CA LYS A 4 19.20 0.61 -3.25
C LYS A 4 17.91 1.45 -3.11
N GLU A 5 17.95 2.72 -3.52
CA GLU A 5 16.78 3.60 -3.57
C GLU A 5 15.78 3.22 -4.67
N GLN A 6 16.25 2.81 -5.85
CA GLN A 6 15.38 2.37 -6.94
C GLN A 6 14.66 1.07 -6.57
N GLU A 7 15.34 0.12 -5.91
CA GLU A 7 14.72 -1.12 -5.43
C GLU A 7 13.64 -0.84 -4.37
N ALA A 8 13.93 0.04 -3.41
CA ALA A 8 12.96 0.42 -2.37
C ALA A 8 11.75 1.17 -2.95
N THR A 9 11.98 1.98 -3.98
CA THR A 9 10.92 2.71 -4.69
C THR A 9 10.06 1.76 -5.51
N LEU A 10 10.67 0.84 -6.24
CA LEU A 10 9.96 -0.19 -7.02
C LEU A 10 9.11 -1.08 -6.10
N LYS A 11 9.66 -1.52 -4.97
CA LYS A 11 8.93 -2.29 -3.97
C LYS A 11 7.69 -1.54 -3.48
N ASN A 12 7.83 -0.25 -3.21
CA ASN A 12 6.72 0.60 -2.79
C ASN A 12 5.61 0.67 -3.85
N TYR A 13 5.98 0.79 -5.13
CA TYR A 13 5.01 0.78 -6.23
C TYR A 13 4.28 -0.56 -6.36
N ILE A 14 5.00 -1.68 -6.22
CA ILE A 14 4.40 -3.02 -6.25
C ILE A 14 3.44 -3.23 -5.06
N GLU A 15 3.82 -2.78 -3.86
CA GLU A 15 2.96 -2.84 -2.68
C GLU A 15 1.68 -1.99 -2.85
N VAL A 16 1.80 -0.77 -3.35
CA VAL A 16 0.62 0.08 -3.62
C VAL A 16 -0.25 -0.53 -4.72
N PHE A 17 0.35 -1.04 -5.81
CA PHE A 17 -0.39 -1.66 -6.91
C PHE A 17 -1.16 -2.91 -6.47
N SER A 18 -0.51 -3.80 -5.69
CA SER A 18 -1.18 -4.98 -5.12
C SER A 18 -2.28 -4.60 -4.13
N GLY A 19 -2.06 -3.57 -3.30
CA GLY A 19 -3.10 -3.02 -2.42
C GLY A 19 -4.32 -2.50 -3.18
N VAL A 20 -4.12 -1.78 -4.28
CA VAL A 20 -5.21 -1.30 -5.14
C VAL A 20 -5.96 -2.46 -5.78
N ILE A 21 -5.28 -3.49 -6.29
CA ILE A 21 -5.93 -4.68 -6.84
C ILE A 21 -6.84 -5.36 -5.80
N LEU A 22 -6.34 -5.52 -4.57
CA LEU A 22 -7.14 -6.10 -3.47
C LEU A 22 -8.39 -5.28 -3.17
N ILE A 23 -8.28 -3.95 -3.16
CA ILE A 23 -9.44 -3.06 -2.95
C ILE A 23 -10.44 -3.19 -4.09
N VAL A 24 -9.99 -3.15 -5.35
CA VAL A 24 -10.87 -3.27 -6.52
C VAL A 24 -11.60 -4.62 -6.49
N PHE A 25 -10.87 -5.70 -6.22
CA PHE A 25 -11.46 -7.04 -6.12
C PHE A 25 -12.49 -7.13 -4.99
N ALA A 26 -12.18 -6.58 -3.81
CA ALA A 26 -13.11 -6.54 -2.69
C ALA A 26 -14.39 -5.77 -3.02
N ILE A 27 -14.28 -4.60 -3.66
CA ILE A 27 -15.44 -3.79 -4.06
C ILE A 27 -16.28 -4.52 -5.12
N SER A 28 -15.63 -5.08 -6.15
CA SER A 28 -16.31 -5.86 -7.18
C SER A 28 -17.06 -7.05 -6.58
N TYR A 29 -16.44 -7.74 -5.63
CA TYR A 29 -17.05 -8.88 -4.95
C TYR A 29 -18.27 -8.46 -4.11
N ILE A 30 -18.17 -7.38 -3.33
CA ILE A 30 -19.30 -6.82 -2.56
C ILE A 30 -20.45 -6.42 -3.49
N ALA A 31 -20.13 -5.76 -4.61
CA ALA A 31 -21.12 -5.36 -5.59
C ALA A 31 -21.86 -6.56 -6.22
N SER A 32 -21.16 -7.67 -6.46
CA SER A 32 -21.76 -8.89 -7.02
C SER A 32 -22.55 -9.74 -6.02
N ASN A 33 -22.34 -9.57 -4.71
CA ASN A 33 -22.89 -10.44 -3.67
C ASN A 33 -23.73 -9.69 -2.61
N GLN A 34 -24.48 -8.67 -3.03
CA GLN A 34 -25.24 -7.80 -2.11
C GLN A 34 -26.20 -8.56 -1.17
N GLU A 35 -26.72 -9.72 -1.58
CA GLU A 35 -27.70 -10.49 -0.78
C GLU A 35 -27.06 -11.37 0.31
N ASN A 36 -25.74 -11.63 0.26
CA ASN A 36 -25.06 -12.55 1.18
C ASN A 36 -24.19 -11.81 2.20
N HIS A 37 -24.80 -11.38 3.31
CA HIS A 37 -24.16 -10.61 4.39
C HIS A 37 -22.88 -11.27 4.96
N PHE A 38 -22.79 -12.60 5.03
CA PHE A 38 -21.62 -13.29 5.59
C PHE A 38 -20.39 -13.22 4.66
N ASN A 39 -20.61 -13.29 3.35
CA ASN A 39 -19.54 -13.15 2.35
C ASN A 39 -19.02 -11.70 2.27
N ASN A 40 -19.85 -10.71 2.61
CA ASN A 40 -19.45 -9.31 2.65
C ASN A 40 -18.44 -9.01 3.77
N MET A 41 -18.46 -9.75 4.88
CA MET A 41 -17.45 -9.60 5.95
C MET A 41 -16.03 -9.92 5.48
N GLY A 42 -15.87 -10.97 4.66
CA GLY A 42 -14.58 -11.33 4.08
C GLY A 42 -14.09 -10.27 3.10
N ALA A 43 -14.96 -9.73 2.26
CA ALA A 43 -14.56 -8.68 1.34
C ALA A 43 -14.20 -7.36 2.06
N ILE A 44 -14.88 -7.03 3.15
CA ILE A 44 -14.51 -5.88 4.00
C ILE A 44 -13.11 -6.05 4.60
N SER A 45 -12.74 -7.25 5.05
CA SER A 45 -11.39 -7.49 5.59
C SER A 45 -10.30 -7.37 4.51
N PHE A 46 -10.56 -7.83 3.28
CA PHE A 46 -9.66 -7.59 2.14
C PHE A 46 -9.54 -6.11 1.79
N LEU A 47 -10.63 -5.35 1.87
CA LEU A 47 -10.63 -3.91 1.65
C LEU A 47 -9.74 -3.19 2.69
N LEU A 48 -9.92 -3.51 3.98
CA LEU A 48 -9.11 -2.96 5.06
C LEU A 48 -7.63 -3.34 4.91
N ALA A 49 -7.33 -4.58 4.52
CA ALA A 49 -5.97 -5.03 4.26
C ALA A 49 -5.30 -4.25 3.12
N GLY A 50 -6.02 -4.03 2.01
CA GLY A 50 -5.52 -3.22 0.89
C GLY A 50 -5.23 -1.78 1.29
N ILE A 51 -6.11 -1.15 2.07
CA ILE A 51 -5.89 0.21 2.61
C ILE A 51 -4.66 0.23 3.52
N PHE A 52 -4.52 -0.76 4.40
CA PHE A 52 -3.40 -0.85 5.33
C PHE A 52 -2.06 -0.99 4.60
N ILE A 53 -1.99 -1.79 3.53
CA ILE A 53 -0.80 -1.93 2.69
C ILE A 53 -0.39 -0.58 2.09
N ILE A 54 -1.35 0.18 1.56
CA ILE A 54 -1.09 1.51 0.97
C ILE A 54 -0.60 2.50 2.04
N LEU A 55 -1.22 2.51 3.21
CA LEU A 55 -0.81 3.38 4.32
C LEU A 55 0.61 3.05 4.80
N LYS A 56 0.94 1.77 4.93
CA LYS A 56 2.28 1.32 5.31
C LYS A 56 3.32 1.74 4.26
N ALA A 57 3.06 1.50 2.99
CA ALA A 57 3.93 1.90 1.88
C ALA A 57 4.19 3.42 1.89
N ASN A 58 3.15 4.22 2.10
CA ASN A 58 3.28 5.67 2.21
C ASN A 58 4.11 6.10 3.43
N TRP A 59 3.94 5.42 4.56
CA TRP A 59 4.71 5.69 5.78
C TRP A 59 6.20 5.35 5.62
N GLU A 60 6.52 4.23 5.00
CA GLU A 60 7.90 3.83 4.69
C GLU A 60 8.57 4.82 3.74
N TRP A 61 7.85 5.28 2.70
CA TRP A 61 8.35 6.32 1.81
C TRP A 61 8.63 7.63 2.55
N LYS A 62 7.69 8.08 3.40
CA LYS A 62 7.85 9.30 4.20
C LYS A 62 9.00 9.20 5.20
N LYS A 63 9.26 8.01 5.74
CA LYS A 63 10.40 7.74 6.63
C LYS A 63 11.73 7.88 5.87
N ARG A 64 11.86 7.25 4.70
CA ARG A 64 13.07 7.37 3.86
C ARG A 64 13.36 8.82 3.46
N LYS A 65 12.33 9.56 3.07
CA LYS A 65 12.45 10.97 2.69
C LYS A 65 12.98 11.85 3.84
N ARG A 66 12.48 11.65 5.07
CA ARG A 66 12.98 12.39 6.24
C ARG A 66 14.43 12.07 6.56
N GLN A 67 14.82 10.81 6.49
CA GLN A 67 16.21 10.40 6.72
C GLN A 67 17.17 10.98 5.67
N SER A 68 16.76 11.09 4.40
CA SER A 68 17.58 11.75 3.37
C SER A 68 17.69 13.27 3.59
N GLU A 69 16.64 13.92 4.09
CA GLU A 69 16.63 15.36 4.38
C GLU A 69 17.49 15.71 5.62
N GLU A 70 17.44 14.88 6.66
CA GLU A 70 18.26 15.03 7.87
C GLU A 70 19.76 14.84 7.56
N ALA A 71 20.13 13.81 6.81
CA ALA A 71 21.52 13.57 6.40
C ALA A 71 22.10 14.72 5.55
N SER A 72 21.30 15.31 4.67
CA SER A 72 21.73 16.46 3.85
C SER A 72 21.90 17.76 4.65
N ASN A 73 21.26 17.90 5.81
CA ASN A 73 21.37 19.10 6.65
C ASN A 73 22.55 19.01 7.64
N GLU A 74 23.01 17.81 7.99
CA GLU A 74 24.22 17.61 8.81
C GLU A 74 25.53 17.80 8.02
N GLU A 75 25.49 17.71 6.69
CA GLU A 75 26.64 17.98 5.80
C GLU A 75 26.84 19.48 5.46
N LYS A 76 25.97 20.38 5.93
CA LYS A 76 26.06 21.84 5.72
C LYS A 76 26.54 22.58 6.96
#